data_AF-A0A1H3H2M6-F1
#
_entry.id   AF-A0A1H3H2M6-F1
#
_cell.length_a   1.000
_cell.length_b   1.000
_cell.length_c   1.000
_cell.angle_alpha   90.00
_cell.angle_beta   90.00
_cell.angle_gamma   90.00
#
_symmetry.space_group_name_H-M   'P 1'
#
loop_
_entity.id
_entity.type
_entity.pdbx_description
1 polymer ?
#
loop_
_entity_poly.entity_id
_entity_poly.type
_entity_poly.pdbx_seq_one_letter_code
_entity_poly.pdbx_strand_id
1 'polypeptide(L)'
;MNWFFIFCSLLLPLTVAQAQPTRPLLTRTIQLPAELADRENQFSGLCTYRGQLLLLSESRLQEQAEAKVYGFALPDLDRQLAGSTAALSFRKYTIRGLSQARARIDRTAPIYEGLEAVAVLRDTLYFSIETVTPAPNCYLVRGVLDESQSVVQLDSSYLLALPKPRLPDGSSAYNAGFEALASYRNRELLALFEYNYLARGNSAVALRDARSRFVLLPPVPFRVTDLTPTGRRRFTAINYFFNGASDAVYRMASPDPNARLVLDSAGRYQHYSRLISLRYTRHGIKWKPLLTLPVEYQTFNWEGLAAYKGGYFLINDKYGPSSQSTLLYLRRQ
;
A
#
# COMPACT_ATOMS: atom_id res chain seq x y z
N MET A 1 68.32 36.88 0.40
CA MET A 1 68.90 35.85 1.28
C MET A 1 67.86 35.57 2.35
N ASN A 2 67.30 34.34 2.38
CA ASN A 2 66.53 33.61 3.42
C ASN A 2 65.75 34.42 4.48
N TRP A 3 64.54 34.10 4.93
CA TRP A 3 63.67 32.91 4.95
C TRP A 3 62.39 33.38 5.67
N PHE A 4 61.23 32.76 5.43
CA PHE A 4 60.23 32.34 6.45
C PHE A 4 58.88 32.03 5.77
N PHE A 5 58.63 30.75 5.53
CA PHE A 5 57.28 30.21 5.28
C PHE A 5 56.79 29.60 6.61
N ILE A 6 55.68 30.12 7.14
CA ILE A 6 54.94 29.49 8.22
C ILE A 6 53.82 28.66 7.58
N PHE A 7 53.88 27.35 7.76
CA PHE A 7 52.87 26.39 7.30
C PHE A 7 51.92 26.11 8.48
N CYS A 8 50.69 26.60 8.41
CA CYS A 8 49.63 26.26 9.37
C CYS A 8 48.89 25.01 8.91
N SER A 9 49.18 23.88 9.54
CA SER A 9 48.45 22.61 9.37
C SER A 9 47.15 22.65 10.17
N LEU A 10 46.02 22.85 9.49
CA LEU A 10 44.67 22.67 10.06
C LEU A 10 44.34 21.17 10.12
N LEU A 11 44.41 20.60 11.33
CA LEU A 11 43.90 19.26 11.64
C LEU A 11 42.36 19.30 11.68
N LEU A 12 41.72 18.77 10.63
CA LEU A 12 40.28 18.50 10.63
C LEU A 12 40.02 17.16 11.36
N PRO A 13 39.19 17.13 12.42
CA PRO A 13 38.80 15.87 13.05
C PRO A 13 37.85 15.10 12.12
N LEU A 14 38.30 13.94 11.66
CA LEU A 14 37.46 12.92 11.02
C LEU A 14 36.47 12.38 12.06
N THR A 15 35.26 12.93 12.09
CA THR A 15 34.14 12.31 12.80
C THR A 15 33.70 11.08 12.02
N VAL A 16 34.22 9.92 12.40
CA VAL A 16 33.68 8.63 11.96
C VAL A 16 32.27 8.53 12.52
N ALA A 17 31.27 8.78 11.68
CA ALA A 17 29.88 8.54 12.02
C ALA A 17 29.70 7.02 12.18
N GLN A 18 29.76 6.54 13.43
CA GLN A 18 29.35 5.18 13.74
C GLN A 18 27.87 5.04 13.39
N ALA A 19 27.58 4.24 12.36
CA ALA A 19 26.22 3.84 12.04
C ALA A 19 25.66 3.12 13.27
N GLN A 20 24.66 3.72 13.93
CA GLN A 20 23.99 3.08 15.05
C GLN A 20 23.48 1.71 14.60
N PRO A 21 23.73 0.63 15.36
CA PRO A 21 23.19 -0.68 15.04
C PRO A 21 21.67 -0.56 14.96
N THR A 22 21.13 -0.88 13.78
CA THR A 22 19.67 -0.93 13.57
C THR A 22 19.11 -1.95 14.53
N ARG A 23 18.30 -1.50 15.49
CA ARG A 23 17.59 -2.40 16.42
C ARG A 23 16.90 -3.51 15.61
N PRO A 24 16.98 -4.77 16.05
CA PRO A 24 16.36 -5.87 15.34
C PRO A 24 14.85 -5.62 15.20
N LEU A 25 14.31 -5.97 14.04
CA LEU A 25 12.87 -5.96 13.81
C LEU A 25 12.27 -7.21 14.46
N LEU A 26 11.27 -7.01 15.30
CA LEU A 26 10.39 -8.10 15.71
C LEU A 26 9.48 -8.42 14.54
N THR A 27 9.56 -9.63 14.01
CA THR A 27 8.64 -10.15 13.00
C THR A 27 7.87 -11.34 13.56
N ARG A 28 6.61 -11.46 13.18
CA ARG A 28 5.75 -12.58 13.53
C ARG A 28 4.75 -12.86 12.43
N THR A 29 4.90 -14.01 11.79
CA THR A 29 3.88 -14.54 10.89
C THR A 29 2.70 -15.05 11.70
N ILE A 30 1.50 -14.67 11.29
CA ILE A 30 0.24 -15.08 11.89
C ILE A 30 -0.39 -16.11 10.96
N GLN A 31 -0.66 -17.31 11.50
CA GLN A 31 -1.28 -18.37 10.73
C GLN A 31 -2.73 -17.99 10.40
N LEU A 32 -3.01 -17.85 9.11
CA LEU A 32 -4.37 -17.58 8.64
C LEU A 32 -5.21 -18.86 8.65
N PRO A 33 -6.52 -18.77 8.95
CA PRO A 33 -7.47 -19.85 8.68
C PRO A 33 -7.43 -20.24 7.20
N ALA A 34 -7.72 -21.51 6.88
CA ALA A 34 -7.58 -22.05 5.51
C ALA A 34 -8.26 -21.18 4.44
N GLU A 35 -9.47 -20.70 4.72
CA GLU A 35 -10.20 -19.83 3.80
C GLU A 35 -9.45 -18.52 3.51
N LEU A 36 -8.78 -17.91 4.49
CA LEU A 36 -8.02 -16.68 4.29
C LEU A 36 -6.60 -16.96 3.79
N ALA A 37 -6.05 -18.15 4.02
CA ALA A 37 -4.75 -18.55 3.48
C ALA A 37 -4.81 -18.83 1.97
N ASP A 38 -6.01 -19.05 1.41
CA ASP A 38 -6.20 -19.25 -0.02
C ASP A 38 -5.73 -18.02 -0.80
N ARG A 39 -4.80 -18.27 -1.73
CA ARG A 39 -4.20 -17.26 -2.60
C ARG A 39 -5.18 -16.67 -3.60
N GLU A 40 -6.29 -17.35 -3.91
CA GLU A 40 -7.30 -16.82 -4.83
C GLU A 40 -8.19 -15.75 -4.18
N ASN A 41 -8.06 -15.49 -2.86
CA ASN A 41 -8.68 -14.30 -2.27
C ASN A 41 -8.11 -13.00 -2.84
N GLN A 42 -6.85 -13.02 -3.26
CA GLN A 42 -6.12 -11.87 -3.78
C GLN A 42 -6.29 -10.61 -2.92
N PHE A 43 -5.66 -10.54 -1.74
CA PHE A 43 -5.89 -9.42 -0.83
C PHE A 43 -5.31 -8.11 -1.38
N SER A 44 -6.08 -7.02 -1.33
CA SER A 44 -5.73 -5.72 -1.91
C SER A 44 -5.79 -4.56 -0.90
N GLY A 45 -5.80 -4.85 0.40
CA GLY A 45 -5.70 -3.78 1.40
C GLY A 45 -6.05 -4.19 2.82
N LEU A 46 -5.50 -3.45 3.78
CA LEU A 46 -5.82 -3.59 5.21
C LEU A 46 -6.27 -2.26 5.81
N CYS A 47 -7.23 -2.31 6.72
CA CYS A 47 -7.49 -1.17 7.60
C CYS A 47 -7.98 -1.63 8.97
N THR A 48 -7.87 -0.76 9.98
CA THR A 48 -8.48 -1.01 11.29
C THR A 48 -9.80 -0.29 11.42
N TYR A 49 -10.80 -0.96 11.97
CA TYR A 49 -12.14 -0.40 12.17
C TYR A 49 -12.84 -1.09 13.33
N ARG A 50 -13.40 -0.30 14.27
CA ARG A 50 -14.23 -0.79 15.39
C ARG A 50 -13.67 -2.03 16.11
N GLY A 51 -12.38 -2.01 16.41
CA GLY A 51 -11.73 -3.12 17.12
C GLY A 51 -11.40 -4.34 16.25
N GLN A 52 -11.48 -4.20 14.93
CA GLN A 52 -11.16 -5.25 13.96
C GLN A 52 -10.00 -4.81 13.04
N LEU A 53 -9.24 -5.78 12.55
CA LEU A 53 -8.44 -5.66 11.34
C LEU A 53 -9.29 -6.17 10.17
N LEU A 54 -9.59 -5.28 9.24
CA LEU A 54 -10.32 -5.59 8.01
C LEU A 54 -9.33 -5.92 6.88
N LEU A 55 -9.65 -6.97 6.12
CA LEU A 55 -8.86 -7.48 4.99
C LEU A 55 -9.75 -7.45 3.74
N LEU A 56 -9.41 -6.61 2.77
CA LEU A 56 -10.14 -6.52 1.50
C LEU A 56 -9.64 -7.58 0.52
N SER A 57 -10.54 -8.40 -0.04
CA SER A 57 -10.22 -9.17 -1.25
C SER A 57 -10.41 -8.31 -2.50
N GLU A 58 -9.58 -8.50 -3.50
CA GLU A 58 -9.63 -7.78 -4.76
C GLU A 58 -10.96 -7.99 -5.49
N SER A 59 -11.59 -9.16 -5.29
CA SER A 59 -12.98 -9.39 -5.70
C SER A 59 -13.21 -9.13 -7.20
N ARG A 60 -12.29 -9.61 -8.05
CA ARG A 60 -12.40 -9.52 -9.51
C ARG A 60 -13.66 -10.23 -9.99
N LEU A 61 -14.65 -9.45 -10.42
CA LEU A 61 -15.95 -10.00 -10.84
C LEU A 61 -15.87 -10.78 -12.17
N GLN A 62 -14.82 -10.57 -12.97
CA GLN A 62 -14.51 -11.36 -14.17
C GLN A 62 -14.13 -12.79 -13.81
N GLU A 63 -13.47 -12.98 -12.67
CA GLU A 63 -13.05 -14.28 -12.14
C GLU A 63 -14.17 -14.94 -11.32
N GLN A 64 -15.38 -14.35 -11.31
CA GLN A 64 -16.50 -14.74 -10.45
C GLN A 64 -16.14 -14.76 -8.96
N ALA A 65 -15.14 -13.96 -8.56
CA ALA A 65 -14.72 -13.87 -7.17
C ALA A 65 -15.82 -13.20 -6.32
N GLU A 66 -16.07 -13.78 -5.15
CA GLU A 66 -16.99 -13.21 -4.16
C GLU A 66 -16.48 -11.83 -3.70
N ALA A 67 -17.34 -10.82 -3.75
CA ALA A 67 -17.03 -9.50 -3.21
C ALA A 67 -17.13 -9.48 -1.69
N LYS A 68 -16.00 -9.35 -1.00
CA LYS A 68 -15.96 -9.51 0.45
C LYS A 68 -14.86 -8.72 1.15
N VAL A 69 -15.07 -8.52 2.44
CA VAL A 69 -14.08 -8.06 3.40
C VAL A 69 -14.07 -9.08 4.54
N TYR A 70 -12.91 -9.52 5.00
CA TYR A 70 -12.79 -10.30 6.22
C TYR A 70 -12.46 -9.40 7.41
N GLY A 71 -12.83 -9.82 8.61
CA GLY A 71 -12.52 -9.14 9.85
C GLY A 71 -11.93 -10.08 10.89
N PHE A 72 -10.76 -9.73 11.42
CA PHE A 72 -10.23 -10.33 12.65
C PHE A 72 -10.46 -9.39 13.82
N ALA A 73 -10.93 -9.91 14.95
CA ALA A 73 -10.94 -9.13 16.18
C ALA A 73 -9.49 -8.81 16.61
N LEU A 74 -9.18 -7.55 16.86
CA LEU A 74 -7.84 -7.13 17.31
C LEU A 74 -7.40 -7.83 18.62
N PRO A 75 -8.28 -8.11 19.60
CA PRO A 75 -7.92 -8.92 20.76
C PRO A 75 -7.50 -10.35 20.44
N ASP A 76 -7.96 -10.93 19.33
CA ASP A 76 -7.58 -12.28 18.91
C ASP A 76 -6.18 -12.25 18.29
N LEU A 77 -5.90 -11.22 17.49
CA LEU A 77 -4.56 -10.93 16.99
C LEU A 77 -3.58 -10.64 18.13
N ASP A 78 -4.00 -9.96 19.20
CA ASP A 78 -3.16 -9.77 20.39
C ASP A 78 -2.74 -11.10 21.01
N ARG A 79 -3.69 -12.05 21.13
CA ARG A 79 -3.39 -13.38 21.67
C ARG A 79 -2.42 -14.14 20.75
N GLN A 80 -2.60 -14.05 19.44
CA GLN A 80 -1.63 -14.57 18.48
C GLN A 80 -0.27 -13.93 18.72
N LEU A 81 -0.17 -12.60 18.75
CA LEU A 81 1.09 -11.88 18.96
C LEU A 81 1.77 -12.20 20.30
N ALA A 82 1.01 -12.61 21.31
CA ALA A 82 1.50 -13.04 22.61
C ALA A 82 1.97 -14.50 22.69
N GLY A 83 1.77 -15.33 21.65
CA GLY A 83 2.20 -16.74 21.68
C GLY A 83 1.10 -17.76 21.43
N SER A 84 -0.17 -17.35 21.38
CA SER A 84 -1.28 -18.30 21.22
C SER A 84 -1.19 -19.06 19.91
N THR A 85 -1.50 -20.36 19.96
CA THR A 85 -1.64 -21.26 18.81
C THR A 85 -3.10 -21.58 18.49
N ALA A 86 -4.05 -20.96 19.20
CA ALA A 86 -5.47 -21.15 18.95
C ALA A 86 -5.83 -20.70 17.52
N ALA A 87 -6.78 -21.38 16.88
CA ALA A 87 -7.25 -20.97 15.57
C ALA A 87 -7.86 -19.55 15.63
N LEU A 88 -7.50 -18.70 14.66
CA LEU A 88 -8.10 -17.38 14.54
C LEU A 88 -9.54 -17.49 14.05
N SER A 89 -10.46 -16.94 14.82
CA SER A 89 -11.83 -16.73 14.35
C SER A 89 -11.89 -15.48 13.48
N PHE A 90 -12.72 -15.51 12.44
CA PHE A 90 -12.92 -14.38 11.55
C PHE A 90 -14.39 -14.17 11.26
N ARG A 91 -14.73 -12.95 10.84
CA ARG A 91 -16.01 -12.61 10.23
C ARG A 91 -15.79 -12.39 8.74
N LYS A 92 -16.72 -12.87 7.92
CA LYS A 92 -16.81 -12.52 6.50
C LYS A 92 -17.93 -11.51 6.34
N TYR A 93 -17.63 -10.41 5.65
CA TYR A 93 -18.60 -9.38 5.29
C TYR A 93 -18.78 -9.37 3.78
N THR A 94 -19.98 -9.73 3.31
CA THR A 94 -20.28 -9.65 1.88
C THR A 94 -20.46 -8.19 1.46
N ILE A 95 -19.86 -7.78 0.34
CA ILE A 95 -20.05 -6.44 -0.22
C ILE A 95 -21.26 -6.45 -1.15
N ARG A 96 -22.35 -5.80 -0.73
CA ARG A 96 -23.56 -5.63 -1.55
C ARG A 96 -23.52 -4.31 -2.30
N GLY A 97 -23.92 -4.30 -3.57
CA GLY A 97 -23.93 -3.09 -4.40
C GLY A 97 -22.83 -3.04 -5.47
N LEU A 98 -21.84 -3.93 -5.41
CA LEU A 98 -20.67 -3.86 -6.29
C LEU A 98 -21.01 -4.17 -7.75
N SER A 99 -21.93 -5.11 -8.00
CA SER A 99 -22.40 -5.41 -9.36
C SER A 99 -23.13 -4.22 -10.00
N GLN A 100 -23.89 -3.43 -9.23
CA GLN A 100 -24.50 -2.20 -9.72
C GLN A 100 -23.44 -1.13 -10.03
N ALA A 101 -22.40 -1.00 -9.20
CA ALA A 101 -21.28 -0.10 -9.48
C ALA A 101 -20.54 -0.51 -10.76
N ARG A 102 -20.22 -1.79 -10.91
CA ARG A 102 -19.63 -2.35 -12.14
C ARG A 102 -20.49 -2.06 -13.35
N ALA A 103 -21.80 -2.31 -13.32
CA ALA A 103 -22.70 -2.03 -14.44
C ALA A 103 -22.70 -0.54 -14.85
N ARG A 104 -22.47 0.38 -13.89
CA ARG A 104 -22.32 1.81 -14.19
C ARG A 104 -20.97 2.14 -14.81
N ILE A 105 -19.89 1.52 -14.34
CA ILE A 105 -18.52 1.67 -14.88
C ILE A 105 -18.45 1.10 -16.30
N ASP A 106 -18.99 -0.10 -16.49
CA ASP A 106 -18.93 -0.87 -17.74
C ASP A 106 -19.98 -0.43 -18.77
N ARG A 107 -20.75 0.64 -18.50
CA ARG A 107 -21.89 1.07 -19.34
C ARG A 107 -21.50 1.27 -20.80
N THR A 108 -20.29 1.77 -21.06
CA THR A 108 -19.80 2.05 -22.42
C THR A 108 -18.88 0.95 -22.96
N ALA A 109 -18.11 0.30 -22.09
CA ALA A 109 -17.17 -0.76 -22.42
C ALA A 109 -16.81 -1.53 -21.14
N PRO A 110 -16.51 -2.83 -21.21
CA PRO A 110 -16.09 -3.60 -20.04
C PRO A 110 -14.68 -3.18 -19.60
N ILE A 111 -14.59 -2.31 -18.60
CA ILE A 111 -13.33 -1.72 -18.15
C ILE A 111 -13.03 -1.95 -16.67
N TYR A 112 -13.98 -2.42 -15.87
CA TYR A 112 -13.76 -2.81 -14.47
C TYR A 112 -12.64 -3.87 -14.35
N GLU A 113 -11.83 -3.89 -13.30
CA GLU A 113 -10.89 -4.99 -13.00
C GLU A 113 -11.09 -5.56 -11.59
N GLY A 114 -10.88 -4.75 -10.56
CA GLY A 114 -10.89 -5.21 -9.17
C GLY A 114 -11.07 -4.09 -8.15
N LEU A 115 -11.27 -4.45 -6.89
CA LEU A 115 -11.17 -3.57 -5.73
C LEU A 115 -9.72 -3.49 -5.28
N GLU A 116 -9.15 -2.29 -5.18
CA GLU A 116 -7.70 -2.16 -4.98
C GLU A 116 -7.25 -1.56 -3.66
N ALA A 117 -8.17 -0.99 -2.89
CA ALA A 117 -7.82 -0.36 -1.63
C ALA A 117 -9.05 -0.27 -0.73
N VAL A 118 -8.83 -0.26 0.57
CA VAL A 118 -9.87 0.03 1.56
C VAL A 118 -9.38 1.08 2.55
N ALA A 119 -10.24 2.06 2.84
CA ALA A 119 -10.00 2.98 3.94
C ALA A 119 -11.29 3.32 4.68
N VAL A 120 -11.16 3.59 5.97
CA VAL A 120 -12.25 4.12 6.77
C VAL A 120 -12.09 5.62 6.95
N LEU A 121 -13.13 6.36 6.59
CA LEU A 121 -13.30 7.76 6.95
C LEU A 121 -14.55 7.89 7.83
N ARG A 122 -14.33 8.10 9.13
CA ARG A 122 -15.37 8.09 10.17
C ARG A 122 -16.02 6.70 10.27
N ASP A 123 -17.27 6.56 9.84
CA ASP A 123 -18.03 5.30 9.85
C ASP A 123 -18.34 4.78 8.43
N THR A 124 -17.65 5.34 7.42
CA THR A 124 -17.84 4.96 6.02
C THR A 124 -16.58 4.29 5.50
N LEU A 125 -16.76 3.11 4.92
CA LEU A 125 -15.72 2.41 4.16
C LEU A 125 -15.70 2.98 2.76
N TYR A 126 -14.50 3.25 2.25
CA TYR A 126 -14.25 3.64 0.87
C TYR A 126 -13.39 2.59 0.22
N PHE A 127 -13.71 2.29 -1.03
CA PHE A 127 -12.98 1.34 -1.85
C PHE A 127 -12.60 1.98 -3.17
N SER A 128 -11.34 1.82 -3.58
CA SER A 128 -10.95 2.11 -4.95
C SER A 128 -11.24 0.91 -5.85
N ILE A 129 -11.46 1.19 -7.13
CA ILE A 129 -11.68 0.21 -8.18
C ILE A 129 -10.66 0.48 -9.28
N GLU A 130 -9.86 -0.53 -9.62
CA GLU A 130 -9.04 -0.53 -10.81
C GLU A 130 -9.89 -0.75 -12.07
N THR A 131 -9.37 -0.22 -13.16
CA THR A 131 -9.90 -0.42 -14.50
C THR A 131 -8.76 -0.73 -15.45
N VAL A 132 -9.09 -1.40 -16.56
CA VAL A 132 -8.13 -1.76 -17.62
C VAL A 132 -7.18 -0.61 -17.96
N THR A 133 -5.92 -0.94 -18.23
CA THR A 133 -4.84 0.01 -18.57
C THR A 133 -5.28 1.22 -19.40
N PRO A 134 -5.95 1.08 -20.57
CA PRO A 134 -6.28 2.22 -21.42
C PRO A 134 -7.41 3.11 -20.88
N ALA A 135 -8.15 2.67 -19.85
CA ALA A 135 -9.20 3.46 -19.26
C ALA A 135 -8.61 4.71 -18.55
N PRO A 136 -9.23 5.90 -18.71
CA PRO A 136 -8.66 7.14 -18.21
C PRO A 136 -8.84 7.32 -16.70
N ASN A 137 -9.72 6.56 -16.06
CA ASN A 137 -10.11 6.74 -14.67
C ASN A 137 -10.18 5.41 -13.93
N CYS A 138 -9.69 5.39 -12.70
CA CYS A 138 -10.16 4.49 -11.66
C CYS A 138 -11.47 5.02 -11.07
N TYR A 139 -12.08 4.27 -10.15
CA TYR A 139 -13.28 4.72 -9.45
C TYR A 139 -13.16 4.57 -7.94
N LEU A 140 -13.98 5.33 -7.22
CA LEU A 140 -14.17 5.21 -5.79
C LEU A 140 -15.65 4.93 -5.51
N VAL A 141 -15.91 3.88 -4.74
CA VAL A 141 -17.22 3.57 -4.15
C VAL A 141 -17.14 3.70 -2.64
N ARG A 142 -18.29 3.77 -1.98
CA ARG A 142 -18.34 3.84 -0.52
C ARG A 142 -19.51 3.03 0.02
N GLY A 143 -19.41 2.61 1.27
CA GLY A 143 -20.46 1.88 1.95
C GLY A 143 -20.35 1.94 3.46
N VAL A 144 -21.30 1.30 4.12
CA VAL A 144 -21.36 1.16 5.58
C VAL A 144 -21.27 -0.31 5.93
N LEU A 145 -20.45 -0.63 6.93
CA LEU A 145 -20.38 -1.96 7.51
C LEU A 145 -21.51 -2.15 8.52
N ASP A 146 -22.37 -3.13 8.26
CA ASP A 146 -23.36 -3.67 9.19
C ASP A 146 -22.85 -4.99 9.76
N GLU A 147 -22.32 -4.93 10.98
CA GLU A 147 -21.77 -6.09 11.68
C GLU A 147 -22.85 -7.11 12.09
N SER A 148 -24.10 -6.68 12.24
CA SER A 148 -25.20 -7.56 12.63
C SER A 148 -25.66 -8.44 11.48
N GLN A 149 -25.62 -7.89 10.26
CA GLN A 149 -25.98 -8.59 9.03
C GLN A 149 -24.78 -9.21 8.32
N SER A 150 -23.56 -9.00 8.82
CA SER A 150 -22.31 -9.40 8.18
C SER A 150 -22.20 -8.89 6.72
N VAL A 151 -22.49 -7.60 6.50
CA VAL A 151 -22.55 -7.00 5.16
C VAL A 151 -21.87 -5.63 5.15
N VAL A 152 -21.17 -5.34 4.05
CA VAL A 152 -20.86 -3.95 3.65
C VAL A 152 -21.89 -3.54 2.61
N GLN A 153 -22.74 -2.57 2.94
CA GLN A 153 -23.74 -2.05 2.01
C GLN A 153 -23.17 -0.83 1.28
N LEU A 154 -22.91 -0.96 -0.03
CA LEU A 154 -22.48 0.17 -0.85
C LEU A 154 -23.63 1.15 -1.11
N ASP A 155 -23.29 2.43 -1.12
CA ASP A 155 -24.15 3.54 -1.51
C ASP A 155 -24.24 3.57 -3.04
N SER A 156 -25.37 3.14 -3.57
CA SER A 156 -25.60 3.05 -5.02
C SER A 156 -25.58 4.39 -5.74
N SER A 157 -25.70 5.51 -5.02
CA SER A 157 -25.60 6.86 -5.59
C SER A 157 -24.15 7.32 -5.75
N TYR A 158 -23.22 6.79 -4.94
CA TYR A 158 -21.84 7.23 -4.90
C TYR A 158 -20.94 6.41 -5.83
N LEU A 159 -20.52 7.04 -6.93
CA LEU A 159 -19.48 6.54 -7.80
C LEU A 159 -18.66 7.74 -8.27
N LEU A 160 -17.41 7.83 -7.82
CA LEU A 160 -16.55 8.96 -8.13
C LEU A 160 -15.40 8.51 -9.03
N ALA A 161 -15.27 9.12 -10.20
CA ALA A 161 -14.13 8.88 -11.07
C ALA A 161 -12.86 9.55 -10.52
N LEU A 162 -11.75 8.82 -10.55
CA LEU A 162 -10.43 9.30 -10.18
C LEU A 162 -9.52 9.22 -11.42
N PRO A 163 -9.03 10.35 -11.96
CA PRO A 163 -8.22 10.32 -13.17
C PRO A 163 -6.87 9.64 -12.92
N LYS A 164 -6.51 8.70 -13.80
CA LYS A 164 -5.20 8.05 -13.77
C LYS A 164 -4.11 9.07 -14.19
N PRO A 165 -2.93 9.07 -13.55
CA PRO A 165 -1.77 9.79 -14.07
C PRO A 165 -1.41 9.31 -15.48
N ARG A 166 -0.97 10.23 -16.34
CA ARG A 166 -0.49 9.90 -17.68
C ARG A 166 1.03 9.86 -17.73
N LEU A 167 1.56 8.89 -18.47
CA LEU A 167 2.96 8.81 -18.87
C LEU A 167 3.33 9.97 -19.80
N PRO A 168 4.63 10.27 -20.00
CA PRO A 168 5.08 11.39 -20.84
C PRO A 168 4.56 11.35 -22.29
N ASP A 169 4.32 10.16 -22.82
CA ASP A 169 3.75 9.90 -24.16
C ASP A 169 2.21 9.98 -24.20
N GLY A 170 1.57 10.28 -23.07
CA GLY A 170 0.12 10.40 -22.94
C GLY A 170 -0.62 9.10 -22.64
N SER A 171 0.08 7.96 -22.59
CA SER A 171 -0.47 6.66 -22.24
C SER A 171 -0.68 6.51 -20.71
N SER A 172 -1.43 5.49 -20.29
CA SER A 172 -1.58 5.12 -18.87
C SER A 172 -0.47 4.16 -18.46
N ALA A 173 -0.05 4.21 -17.19
CA ALA A 173 0.78 3.14 -16.63
C ALA A 173 0.02 1.79 -16.74
N TYR A 174 0.76 0.74 -17.11
CA TYR A 174 0.19 -0.59 -17.28
C TYR A 174 -0.33 -1.14 -15.96
N ASN A 175 -1.59 -1.59 -15.96
CA ASN A 175 -2.29 -2.28 -14.87
C ASN A 175 -2.02 -1.66 -13.49
N ALA A 176 -2.26 -0.36 -13.39
CA ALA A 176 -2.11 0.39 -12.16
C ALA A 176 -3.40 1.09 -11.72
N GLY A 177 -3.67 1.01 -10.42
CA GLY A 177 -4.81 1.60 -9.73
C GLY A 177 -4.45 2.65 -8.66
N PHE A 178 -5.48 3.18 -7.99
CA PHE A 178 -5.28 3.90 -6.72
C PHE A 178 -5.32 2.90 -5.56
N GLU A 179 -4.20 2.22 -5.34
CA GLU A 179 -4.08 1.08 -4.41
C GLU A 179 -3.81 1.53 -2.97
N ALA A 180 -3.27 2.75 -2.80
CA ALA A 180 -2.98 3.30 -1.49
C ALA A 180 -4.03 4.34 -1.06
N LEU A 181 -4.96 3.96 -0.18
CA LEU A 181 -6.03 4.82 0.34
C LEU A 181 -5.96 4.98 1.86
N ALA A 182 -6.01 6.22 2.36
CA ALA A 182 -6.03 6.48 3.80
C ALA A 182 -6.87 7.68 4.19
N SER A 183 -7.46 7.66 5.39
CA SER A 183 -8.11 8.85 5.94
C SER A 183 -7.09 9.82 6.56
N TYR A 184 -7.27 11.10 6.28
CA TYR A 184 -6.49 12.17 6.89
C TYR A 184 -7.37 12.99 7.83
N ARG A 185 -7.02 12.93 9.12
CA ARG A 185 -7.68 13.69 10.21
C ARG A 185 -9.20 13.52 10.25
N ASN A 186 -9.71 12.37 9.80
CA ASN A 186 -11.15 12.08 9.70
C ASN A 186 -11.95 13.14 8.92
N ARG A 187 -11.31 13.79 7.93
CA ARG A 187 -11.90 14.88 7.14
C ARG A 187 -11.75 14.73 5.63
N GLU A 188 -10.67 14.12 5.17
CA GLU A 188 -10.45 13.85 3.75
C GLU A 188 -9.86 12.44 3.58
N LEU A 189 -10.05 11.87 2.41
CA LEU A 189 -9.27 10.70 1.97
C LEU A 189 -8.04 11.19 1.22
N LEU A 190 -6.97 10.44 1.31
CA LEU A 190 -5.79 10.57 0.49
C LEU A 190 -5.63 9.29 -0.31
N ALA A 191 -5.60 9.40 -1.63
CA ALA A 191 -5.36 8.31 -2.55
C ALA A 191 -4.02 8.53 -3.26
N LEU A 192 -3.17 7.51 -3.28
CA LEU A 192 -1.96 7.45 -4.09
C LEU A 192 -2.18 6.43 -5.20
N PHE A 193 -1.76 6.79 -6.40
CA PHE A 193 -1.69 5.85 -7.50
C PHE A 193 -0.59 4.83 -7.19
N GLU A 194 -0.64 3.63 -7.74
CA GLU A 194 0.39 2.62 -7.49
C GLU A 194 1.77 3.08 -8.00
N TYR A 195 1.80 3.62 -9.23
CA TYR A 195 3.02 4.11 -9.87
C TYR A 195 3.21 5.63 -9.72
N ASN A 196 4.10 6.06 -8.82
CA ASN A 196 4.42 7.49 -8.61
C ASN A 196 5.87 7.84 -8.97
N TYR A 197 6.47 7.18 -9.96
CA TYR A 197 7.83 7.47 -10.42
C TYR A 197 7.86 8.06 -11.84
N LEU A 198 6.90 8.93 -12.15
CA LEU A 198 6.82 9.61 -13.45
C LEU A 198 7.89 10.70 -13.55
N ALA A 199 8.37 10.99 -14.77
CA ALA A 199 9.29 12.10 -15.02
C ALA A 199 8.70 13.46 -14.60
N ARG A 200 7.37 13.60 -14.66
CA ARG A 200 6.61 14.78 -14.24
C ARG A 200 5.19 14.38 -13.83
N GLY A 201 4.53 15.21 -13.02
CA GLY A 201 3.09 15.05 -12.73
C GLY A 201 2.73 14.06 -11.63
N ASN A 202 3.71 13.55 -10.87
CA ASN A 202 3.43 12.73 -9.68
C ASN A 202 2.56 13.53 -8.68
N SER A 203 1.42 12.96 -8.33
CA SER A 203 0.49 13.59 -7.41
C SER A 203 -0.33 12.54 -6.67
N ALA A 204 -0.66 12.85 -5.42
CA ALA A 204 -1.72 12.17 -4.72
C ALA A 204 -3.05 12.92 -4.93
N VAL A 205 -4.17 12.25 -4.71
CA VAL A 205 -5.51 12.85 -4.78
C VAL A 205 -6.06 12.96 -3.36
N ALA A 206 -6.35 14.18 -2.92
CA ALA A 206 -7.09 14.40 -1.68
C ALA A 206 -8.57 14.61 -1.98
N LEU A 207 -9.44 13.93 -1.23
CA LEU A 207 -10.88 13.94 -1.45
C LEU A 207 -11.64 14.39 -0.21
N ARG A 208 -12.44 15.43 -0.36
CA ARG A 208 -13.33 15.94 0.69
C ARG A 208 -14.70 16.24 0.09
N ASP A 209 -15.74 15.67 0.67
CA ASP A 209 -17.13 15.91 0.26
C ASP A 209 -17.33 15.68 -1.26
N ALA A 210 -16.79 14.56 -1.77
CA ALA A 210 -16.73 14.17 -3.19
C ALA A 210 -15.93 15.11 -4.12
N ARG A 211 -15.30 16.17 -3.60
CA ARG A 211 -14.42 17.05 -4.37
C ARG A 211 -12.98 16.54 -4.26
N SER A 212 -12.33 16.36 -5.40
CA SER A 212 -10.94 15.96 -5.49
C SER A 212 -10.03 17.18 -5.70
N ARG A 213 -8.81 17.10 -5.17
CA ARG A 213 -7.71 18.00 -5.50
C ARG A 213 -6.40 17.24 -5.58
N PHE A 214 -5.53 17.64 -6.49
CA PHE A 214 -4.19 17.09 -6.56
C PHE A 214 -3.31 17.65 -5.45
N VAL A 215 -2.42 16.79 -4.95
CA VAL A 215 -1.44 17.07 -3.91
C VAL A 215 -0.09 16.73 -4.48
N LEU A 216 0.82 17.69 -4.53
CA LEU A 216 2.17 17.46 -5.04
C LEU A 216 2.82 16.29 -4.29
N LEU A 217 3.33 15.32 -5.04
CA LEU A 217 4.05 14.17 -4.54
C LEU A 217 5.39 14.10 -5.28
N PRO A 218 6.53 14.19 -4.58
CA PRO A 218 7.83 13.90 -5.18
C PRO A 218 7.84 12.46 -5.72
N PRO A 219 8.64 12.16 -6.77
CA PRO A 219 8.74 10.80 -7.28
C PRO A 219 9.00 9.78 -6.16
N VAL A 220 8.18 8.72 -6.11
CA VAL A 220 8.34 7.59 -5.21
C VAL A 220 8.73 6.39 -6.07
N PRO A 221 9.95 5.85 -5.93
CA PRO A 221 10.39 4.72 -6.74
C PRO A 221 9.58 3.48 -6.37
N PHE A 222 9.39 2.56 -7.31
CA PHE A 222 8.65 1.30 -7.12
C PHE A 222 7.14 1.49 -6.85
N ARG A 223 6.42 0.39 -6.63
CA ARG A 223 4.98 0.36 -6.39
C ARG A 223 4.63 0.90 -5.00
N VAL A 224 3.45 1.50 -4.86
CA VAL A 224 2.87 1.92 -3.58
C VAL A 224 1.46 1.37 -3.47
N THR A 225 1.29 0.33 -2.66
CA THR A 225 0.11 -0.55 -2.75
C THR A 225 -0.81 -0.53 -1.54
N ASP A 226 -0.37 0.05 -0.41
CA ASP A 226 -1.28 0.42 0.67
C ASP A 226 -0.69 1.54 1.53
N LEU A 227 -1.54 2.26 2.26
CA LEU A 227 -1.22 3.43 3.05
C LEU A 227 -2.02 3.44 4.35
N THR A 228 -1.35 3.56 5.48
CA THR A 228 -1.99 3.63 6.80
C THR A 228 -1.63 4.92 7.55
N PRO A 229 -2.60 5.60 8.22
CA PRO A 229 -2.30 6.75 9.08
C PRO A 229 -1.46 6.33 10.30
N THR A 230 -0.36 7.03 10.57
CA THR A 230 0.54 6.72 11.71
C THR A 230 0.77 7.89 12.65
N GLY A 231 0.03 8.99 12.45
CA GLY A 231 0.03 10.12 13.36
C GLY A 231 -0.34 11.43 12.70
N ARG A 232 -0.06 12.54 13.38
CA ARG A 232 -0.43 13.87 12.90
C ARG A 232 0.32 14.17 11.59
N ARG A 233 -0.43 14.18 10.48
CA ARG A 233 0.12 14.41 9.13
C ARG A 233 1.15 13.37 8.70
N ARG A 234 1.10 12.17 9.26
CA ARG A 234 2.02 11.10 8.93
C ARG A 234 1.25 9.87 8.51
N PHE A 235 1.81 9.22 7.52
CA PHE A 235 1.37 7.93 7.03
C PHE A 235 2.59 7.04 6.87
N THR A 236 2.33 5.75 6.85
CA THR A 236 3.29 4.74 6.42
C THR A 236 2.68 4.05 5.21
N ALA A 237 3.48 3.80 4.18
CA ALA A 237 3.05 3.06 3.00
C ALA A 237 3.97 1.87 2.73
N ILE A 238 3.42 0.86 2.06
CA ILE A 238 4.20 -0.16 1.39
C ILE A 238 4.92 0.51 0.22
N ASN A 239 6.18 0.13 0.01
CA ASN A 239 6.91 0.50 -1.17
C ASN A 239 7.83 -0.63 -1.61
N TYR A 240 7.50 -1.27 -2.73
CA TYR A 240 8.19 -2.48 -3.15
C TYR A 240 8.26 -2.64 -4.66
N PHE A 241 9.22 -3.44 -5.07
CA PHE A 241 9.51 -3.88 -6.42
C PHE A 241 9.42 -5.39 -6.46
N PHE A 242 8.46 -5.88 -7.25
CA PHE A 242 8.35 -7.29 -7.59
C PHE A 242 9.03 -7.53 -8.94
N ASN A 243 9.99 -8.46 -8.99
CA ASN A 243 10.65 -8.79 -10.24
C ASN A 243 9.85 -9.83 -11.05
N GLY A 244 8.63 -9.49 -11.44
CA GLY A 244 7.83 -10.30 -12.35
C GLY A 244 8.12 -10.00 -13.82
N ALA A 245 7.58 -10.85 -14.70
CA ALA A 245 7.73 -10.69 -16.15
C ALA A 245 7.04 -9.42 -16.67
N SER A 246 5.87 -9.09 -16.12
CA SER A 246 5.06 -7.92 -16.53
C SER A 246 5.43 -6.62 -15.80
N ASP A 247 6.24 -6.69 -14.74
CA ASP A 247 6.61 -5.55 -13.87
C ASP A 247 7.76 -4.69 -14.40
N ALA A 248 8.07 -4.79 -15.70
CA ALA A 248 9.19 -4.07 -16.31
C ALA A 248 9.08 -2.54 -16.20
N VAL A 249 7.86 -2.01 -16.13
CA VAL A 249 7.59 -0.56 -15.94
C VAL A 249 8.12 -0.02 -14.61
N TYR A 250 8.28 -0.89 -13.61
CA TYR A 250 8.80 -0.54 -12.28
C TYR A 250 10.33 -0.67 -12.17
N ARG A 251 11.00 -1.16 -13.22
CA ARG A 251 12.44 -1.36 -13.22
C ARG A 251 13.17 -0.03 -13.32
N MET A 252 14.15 0.15 -12.45
CA MET A 252 15.08 1.28 -12.49
C MET A 252 16.46 0.79 -12.91
N ALA A 253 17.07 1.51 -13.85
CA ALA A 253 18.42 1.26 -14.32
C ALA A 253 19.36 2.40 -13.91
N SER A 254 20.66 2.12 -13.92
CA SER A 254 21.70 3.14 -13.74
C SER A 254 21.51 4.27 -14.77
N PRO A 255 21.69 5.56 -14.40
CA PRO A 255 22.26 6.08 -13.14
C PRO A 255 21.24 6.35 -12.01
N ASP A 256 20.02 5.79 -12.06
CA ASP A 256 19.04 6.03 -11.00
C ASP A 256 19.55 5.57 -9.62
N PRO A 257 19.51 6.43 -8.58
CA PRO A 257 20.05 6.09 -7.26
C PRO A 257 19.29 4.94 -6.56
N ASN A 258 18.09 4.60 -7.02
CA ASN A 258 17.29 3.48 -6.50
C ASN A 258 17.58 2.16 -7.23
N ALA A 259 18.27 2.18 -8.39
CA ALA A 259 18.61 0.96 -9.13
C ALA A 259 19.42 -0.03 -8.27
N ARG A 260 20.34 0.48 -7.43
CA ARG A 260 21.12 -0.35 -6.49
C ARG A 260 20.31 -1.12 -5.44
N LEU A 261 19.04 -0.77 -5.23
CA LEU A 261 18.16 -1.47 -4.29
C LEU A 261 17.59 -2.75 -4.90
N VAL A 262 17.49 -2.79 -6.24
CA VAL A 262 16.82 -3.84 -7.00
C VAL A 262 17.75 -4.58 -7.95
N LEU A 263 19.04 -4.24 -7.98
CA LEU A 263 20.06 -4.95 -8.74
C LEU A 263 20.99 -5.71 -7.79
N ASP A 264 21.26 -6.98 -8.10
CA ASP A 264 22.29 -7.75 -7.43
C ASP A 264 23.70 -7.33 -7.90
N SER A 265 24.74 -7.95 -7.34
CA SER A 265 26.13 -7.67 -7.69
C SER A 265 26.49 -8.02 -9.15
N ALA A 266 25.68 -8.84 -9.83
CA ALA A 266 25.83 -9.19 -11.23
C ALA A 266 24.95 -8.31 -12.15
N GLY A 267 24.24 -7.32 -11.61
CA GLY A 267 23.36 -6.44 -12.37
C GLY A 267 22.02 -7.07 -12.77
N ARG A 268 21.60 -8.17 -12.12
CA ARG A 268 20.30 -8.80 -12.34
C ARG A 268 19.27 -8.23 -11.37
N TYR A 269 18.02 -8.14 -11.82
CA TYR A 269 16.93 -7.66 -10.97
C TYR A 269 16.60 -8.65 -9.84
N GLN A 270 16.40 -8.13 -8.64
CA GLN A 270 15.95 -8.84 -7.45
C GLN A 270 14.77 -8.12 -6.81
N HIS A 271 13.91 -8.85 -6.10
CA HIS A 271 12.80 -8.27 -5.36
C HIS A 271 13.30 -7.34 -4.26
N TYR A 272 12.54 -6.27 -3.97
CA TYR A 272 12.87 -5.34 -2.90
C TYR A 272 11.61 -4.74 -2.29
N SER A 273 11.54 -4.70 -0.97
CA SER A 273 10.37 -4.32 -0.19
C SER A 273 10.81 -3.54 1.03
N ARG A 274 10.16 -2.40 1.23
CA ARG A 274 10.34 -1.53 2.39
C ARG A 274 9.02 -0.88 2.78
N LEU A 275 9.00 -0.32 3.98
CA LEU A 275 8.03 0.70 4.34
C LEU A 275 8.67 2.08 4.16
N ILE A 276 7.86 3.05 3.73
CA ILE A 276 8.22 4.46 3.67
C ILE A 276 7.32 5.28 4.60
N SER A 277 7.86 6.37 5.16
CA SER A 277 7.06 7.34 5.89
C SER A 277 6.73 8.52 5.00
N LEU A 278 5.45 8.87 4.92
CA LEU A 278 4.96 10.05 4.21
C LEU A 278 4.53 11.10 5.21
N ARG A 279 4.81 12.36 4.90
CA ARG A 279 4.40 13.52 5.69
C ARG A 279 3.61 14.48 4.82
N TYR A 280 2.35 14.69 5.18
CA TYR A 280 1.49 15.69 4.55
C TYR A 280 1.87 17.08 5.05
N THR A 281 2.13 18.02 4.15
CA THR A 281 2.48 19.41 4.47
C THR A 281 1.59 20.39 3.70
N ARG A 282 1.77 21.69 3.95
CA ARG A 282 1.09 22.74 3.16
C ARG A 282 1.51 22.76 1.69
N HIS A 283 2.70 22.22 1.40
CA HIS A 283 3.34 22.24 0.07
C HIS A 283 3.24 20.89 -0.65
N GLY A 284 2.37 20.00 -0.18
CA GLY A 284 2.27 18.62 -0.67
C GLY A 284 2.88 17.60 0.29
N ILE A 285 3.24 16.45 -0.24
CA ILE A 285 3.74 15.30 0.51
C ILE A 285 5.27 15.27 0.45
N LYS A 286 5.91 14.86 1.54
CA LYS A 286 7.31 14.45 1.56
C LYS A 286 7.38 12.99 1.98
N TRP A 287 8.32 12.22 1.44
CA TRP A 287 8.52 10.84 1.86
C TRP A 287 9.98 10.59 2.24
N LYS A 288 10.20 9.54 3.03
CA LYS A 288 11.53 8.98 3.30
C LYS A 288 11.44 7.48 3.60
N PRO A 289 12.50 6.69 3.38
CA PRO A 289 12.56 5.32 3.85
C PRO A 289 12.26 5.22 5.34
N LEU A 290 11.45 4.24 5.73
CA LEU A 290 11.17 3.94 7.13
C LEU A 290 11.94 2.69 7.56
N LEU A 291 11.74 1.54 6.92
CA LEU A 291 12.49 0.32 7.20
C LEU A 291 12.49 -0.57 5.96
N THR A 292 13.58 -1.29 5.71
CA THR A 292 13.62 -2.38 4.74
C THR A 292 13.10 -3.65 5.42
N LEU A 293 12.31 -4.45 4.71
CA LEU A 293 11.86 -5.75 5.25
C LEU A 293 13.06 -6.73 5.35
N PRO A 294 13.02 -7.70 6.29
CA PRO A 294 13.99 -8.80 6.29
C PRO A 294 14.02 -9.57 4.97
N VAL A 295 15.15 -10.21 4.67
CA VAL A 295 15.43 -10.83 3.36
C VAL A 295 14.40 -11.90 2.98
N GLU A 296 13.95 -12.67 3.97
CA GLU A 296 12.95 -13.73 3.84
C GLU A 296 11.55 -13.21 3.45
N TYR A 297 11.30 -11.91 3.59
CA TYR A 297 10.03 -11.26 3.26
C TYR A 297 10.10 -10.40 1.98
N GLN A 298 11.23 -10.43 1.27
CA GLN A 298 11.45 -9.59 0.08
C GLN A 298 10.67 -10.03 -1.15
N THR A 299 10.33 -11.32 -1.24
CA THR A 299 9.72 -11.96 -2.42
C THR A 299 8.19 -11.97 -2.41
N PHE A 300 7.56 -11.43 -1.37
CA PHE A 300 6.11 -11.37 -1.26
C PHE A 300 5.55 -10.18 -2.05
N ASN A 301 4.41 -10.38 -2.71
CA ASN A 301 3.63 -9.32 -3.35
C ASN A 301 2.76 -8.62 -2.30
N TRP A 302 3.35 -7.67 -1.56
CA TRP A 302 2.67 -6.99 -0.45
C TRP A 302 1.64 -5.99 -0.97
N GLU A 303 0.36 -6.18 -0.60
CA GLU A 303 -0.75 -5.36 -1.08
C GLU A 303 -1.60 -4.75 0.05
N GLY A 304 -1.36 -5.12 1.33
CA GLY A 304 -2.12 -4.54 2.43
C GLY A 304 -1.30 -4.19 3.67
N LEU A 305 -1.63 -3.07 4.33
CA LEU A 305 -0.90 -2.46 5.45
C LEU A 305 -1.83 -1.81 6.48
N ALA A 306 -1.72 -2.24 7.74
CA ALA A 306 -2.40 -1.57 8.85
C ALA A 306 -1.48 -1.30 10.04
N ALA A 307 -1.45 -0.06 10.53
CA ALA A 307 -0.73 0.27 11.76
C ALA A 307 -1.47 -0.28 12.98
N TYR A 308 -0.73 -0.92 13.89
CA TYR A 308 -1.29 -1.47 15.13
C TYR A 308 -0.22 -1.56 16.24
N LYS A 309 -0.53 -1.03 17.43
CA LYS A 309 0.33 -1.09 18.64
C LYS A 309 1.83 -0.82 18.41
N GLY A 310 2.12 0.22 17.62
CA GLY A 310 3.49 0.65 17.30
C GLY A 310 4.21 -0.20 16.24
N GLY A 311 3.56 -1.26 15.73
CA GLY A 311 3.98 -2.04 14.58
C GLY A 311 3.00 -1.93 13.41
N TYR A 312 3.13 -2.87 12.49
CA TYR A 312 2.38 -2.94 11.24
C TYR A 312 1.99 -4.38 10.94
N PHE A 313 0.73 -4.59 10.57
CA PHE A 313 0.30 -5.77 9.84
C PHE A 313 0.55 -5.55 8.35
N LEU A 314 1.07 -6.57 7.67
CA LEU A 314 1.20 -6.64 6.23
C LEU A 314 0.56 -7.93 5.73
N ILE A 315 -0.10 -7.88 4.58
CA ILE A 315 -0.61 -9.07 3.91
C ILE A 315 -0.18 -9.05 2.45
N ASN A 316 0.23 -10.22 1.94
CA ASN A 316 0.43 -10.39 0.51
C ASN A 316 -0.86 -10.77 -0.18
N ASP A 317 -0.88 -10.47 -1.45
CA ASP A 317 -1.82 -11.00 -2.43
C ASP A 317 -1.46 -12.46 -2.78
N LYS A 318 -1.61 -12.90 -4.02
CA LYS A 318 -1.44 -14.28 -4.48
C LYS A 318 -0.01 -14.79 -4.44
N TYR A 319 0.98 -13.91 -4.60
CA TYR A 319 2.39 -14.31 -4.76
C TYR A 319 3.19 -14.22 -3.46
N GLY A 320 3.76 -15.36 -3.08
CA GLY A 320 4.71 -15.52 -1.98
C GLY A 320 5.37 -16.90 -2.02
N PRO A 321 6.41 -17.15 -1.19
CA PRO A 321 7.16 -18.41 -1.21
C PRO A 321 6.30 -19.68 -1.01
N SER A 322 5.23 -19.57 -0.24
CA SER A 322 4.31 -20.67 0.07
C SER A 322 3.14 -20.81 -0.91
N SER A 323 3.00 -19.91 -1.90
CA SER A 323 1.79 -19.78 -2.73
C SER A 323 0.50 -19.67 -1.89
N GLN A 324 0.59 -18.99 -0.75
CA GLN A 324 -0.53 -18.72 0.17
C GLN A 324 -0.48 -17.26 0.63
N SER A 325 -1.65 -16.73 0.98
CA SER A 325 -1.76 -15.45 1.67
C SER A 325 -1.14 -15.57 3.07
N THR A 326 -0.35 -14.58 3.46
CA THR A 326 0.43 -14.55 4.69
C THR A 326 0.22 -13.21 5.39
N LEU A 327 -0.27 -13.26 6.64
CA LEU A 327 -0.37 -12.08 7.50
C LEU A 327 0.90 -11.98 8.36
N LEU A 328 1.71 -10.95 8.10
CA LEU A 328 2.90 -10.62 8.85
C LEU A 328 2.63 -9.48 9.82
N TYR A 329 3.08 -9.60 11.07
CA TYR A 329 3.23 -8.45 11.95
C TYR A 329 4.70 -8.09 12.11
N LEU A 330 5.03 -6.81 11.99
CA LEU A 330 6.38 -6.31 12.25
C LEU A 330 6.40 -5.08 13.15
N ARG A 331 7.39 -5.01 14.04
CA ARG A 331 7.58 -3.87 14.96
C ARG A 331 9.06 -3.63 15.21
N ARG A 332 9.47 -2.37 15.30
CA ARG A 332 10.81 -2.02 15.80
C ARG A 332 10.88 -2.30 17.30
N GLN A 333 11.95 -2.95 17.76
CA GLN A 333 12.17 -3.18 19.20
C GLN A 333 12.53 -1.90 19.95
#